data_AF-E3MZ56-F1
#
_entry.id   AF-E3MZ56-F1
#
_cell.length_a   1.000
_cell.length_b   1.000
_cell.length_c   1.000
_cell.angle_alpha   90.00
_cell.angle_beta   90.00
_cell.angle_gamma   90.00
#
_symmetry.space_group_name_H-M   'P 1'
#
loop_
_entity.id
_entity.type
_entity.pdbx_description
1 polymer ?
#
loop_
_entity_poly.entity_id
_entity_poly.type
_entity_poly.pdbx_seq_one_letter_code
_entity_poly.pdbx_strand_id
1 'polypeptide(L)'
;MNRFTFEFVTHIISTIALSLTSVLLLVFSVKEEFEQGQSSDTFVPYWMGIVAVLIVLELLVSWKLYKEGASHEKCLFWSDLVLRIGVCAVTVPGVLMEFIYIQSVGGFSKAPILFIYAFSFGCIIVKVYICILLKFFILVCIRYWKGGEDRTELLYTEI
;
A
#
# COMPACT_ATOMS: atom_id res chain seq x y z
N MET A 1 -24.74 10.48 -3.31
CA MET A 1 -24.00 9.23 -3.61
C MET A 1 -23.95 8.39 -2.34
N ASN A 2 -24.40 7.13 -2.39
CA ASN A 2 -24.47 6.27 -1.19
C ASN A 2 -23.06 5.94 -0.66
N ARG A 3 -22.92 5.83 0.67
CA ARG A 3 -21.65 5.52 1.36
C ARG A 3 -21.00 4.24 0.84
N PHE A 4 -21.80 3.20 0.60
CA PHE A 4 -21.33 1.94 0.01
C PHE A 4 -20.73 2.12 -1.39
N THR A 5 -21.34 2.96 -2.23
CA THR A 5 -20.83 3.24 -3.59
C THR A 5 -19.50 3.98 -3.53
N PHE A 6 -19.35 4.95 -2.63
CA PHE A 6 -18.09 5.67 -2.44
C PHE A 6 -16.97 4.75 -1.91
N GLU A 7 -17.29 3.87 -0.96
CA GLU A 7 -16.33 2.91 -0.41
C GLU A 7 -15.85 1.90 -1.45
N PHE A 8 -16.76 1.43 -2.31
CA PHE A 8 -16.44 0.53 -3.42
C PHE A 8 -15.58 1.22 -4.50
N VAL A 9 -15.95 2.44 -4.91
CA VAL A 9 -15.18 3.21 -5.91
C VAL A 9 -13.77 3.52 -5.41
N THR A 10 -13.62 3.97 -4.16
CA THR A 10 -12.29 4.25 -3.58
C THR A 10 -11.43 3.00 -3.47
N HIS A 11 -12.02 1.85 -3.16
CA HIS A 11 -11.32 0.56 -3.16
C HIS A 11 -10.82 0.20 -4.56
N ILE A 12 -11.70 0.25 -5.58
CA ILE A 12 -11.33 -0.03 -6.97
C ILE A 12 -10.21 0.89 -7.46
N ILE A 13 -10.31 2.20 -7.23
CA ILE A 13 -9.30 3.16 -7.66
C ILE A 13 -7.94 2.85 -7.01
N SER A 14 -7.93 2.55 -5.70
CA SER A 14 -6.69 2.21 -4.98
C SER A 14 -6.09 0.91 -5.51
N THR A 15 -6.90 -0.12 -5.77
CA THR A 15 -6.48 -1.38 -6.36
C THR A 15 -5.89 -1.19 -7.77
N ILE A 16 -6.53 -0.40 -8.62
CA ILE A 16 -6.04 -0.10 -9.98
C ILE A 16 -4.71 0.65 -9.89
N ALA A 17 -4.61 1.66 -9.03
CA ALA A 17 -3.39 2.45 -8.86
C ALA A 17 -2.23 1.58 -8.36
N LEU A 18 -2.45 0.72 -7.36
CA LEU A 18 -1.44 -0.21 -6.84
C LEU A 18 -1.03 -1.24 -7.88
N SER A 19 -1.99 -1.81 -8.62
CA SER A 19 -1.71 -2.76 -9.70
C SER A 19 -0.85 -2.14 -10.80
N LEU A 20 -1.23 -0.96 -11.31
CA LEU A 20 -0.47 -0.25 -12.34
C LEU A 20 0.94 0.09 -11.85
N THR A 21 1.06 0.61 -10.62
CA THR A 21 2.36 0.97 -10.05
C THR A 21 3.23 -0.26 -9.86
N SER A 22 2.67 -1.37 -9.40
CA SER A 22 3.37 -2.65 -9.24
C SER A 22 3.87 -3.21 -10.58
N VAL A 23 3.05 -3.15 -11.63
CA VAL A 23 3.47 -3.59 -12.97
C VAL A 23 4.61 -2.72 -13.49
N LEU A 24 4.51 -1.39 -13.33
CA LEU A 24 5.57 -0.48 -13.73
C LEU A 24 6.89 -0.77 -12.98
N LEU A 25 6.83 -0.98 -11.66
CA LEU A 25 8.01 -1.36 -10.87
C LEU A 25 8.66 -2.65 -11.37
N LEU A 26 7.88 -3.69 -11.68
CA LEU A 26 8.40 -4.94 -12.26
C LEU A 26 9.03 -4.73 -13.63
N VAL A 27 8.38 -3.97 -14.51
CA VAL A 27 8.91 -3.69 -15.85
C VAL A 27 10.25 -2.97 -15.76
N PHE A 28 10.37 -1.95 -14.90
CA PHE A 28 11.63 -1.24 -14.72
C PHE A 28 12.70 -2.09 -14.04
N SER A 29 12.34 -2.88 -13.03
CA SER A 29 13.24 -3.83 -12.36
C SER A 29 13.84 -4.83 -13.35
N VAL A 30 12.99 -5.48 -14.15
CA VAL A 30 13.40 -6.47 -15.15
C VAL A 30 14.19 -5.82 -16.30
N LYS A 31 13.74 -4.65 -16.78
CA LYS A 31 14.43 -3.93 -17.85
C LYS A 31 15.88 -3.59 -17.45
N GLU A 32 16.10 -3.15 -16.22
CA GLU A 32 17.43 -2.81 -15.72
C GLU A 32 18.36 -4.04 -15.73
N GLU A 33 17.87 -5.21 -15.28
CA GLU A 33 18.65 -6.45 -15.30
C GLU A 33 18.98 -6.92 -16.73
N PHE A 34 18.04 -6.77 -17.68
CA PHE A 34 18.27 -7.13 -19.08
C PHE A 34 19.23 -6.18 -19.80
N GLU A 35 19.16 -4.87 -19.54
CA GLU A 35 20.03 -3.87 -20.18
C GLU A 35 21.46 -3.89 -19.62
N GLN A 36 21.65 -4.20 -18.33
CA GLN A 36 22.99 -4.29 -17.73
C GLN A 36 23.70 -5.62 -18.00
N GLY A 37 22.98 -6.70 -18.36
CA GLY A 37 23.56 -8.00 -18.70
C GLY A 37 24.32 -8.71 -17.55
N GLN A 38 24.36 -8.08 -16.38
CA GLN A 38 24.88 -8.53 -15.10
C GLN A 38 23.95 -8.02 -13.99
N SER A 39 23.93 -8.72 -12.85
CA SER A 39 23.31 -8.26 -11.61
C SER A 39 23.71 -6.80 -11.36
N SER A 40 22.75 -5.89 -11.34
CA SER A 40 23.02 -4.47 -11.06
C SER A 40 23.77 -4.35 -9.73
N ASP A 41 24.85 -3.57 -9.69
CA ASP A 41 25.56 -3.26 -8.43
C ASP A 41 24.70 -2.42 -7.46
N THR A 42 23.48 -2.05 -7.86
CA THR A 42 22.56 -1.24 -7.07
C THR A 42 21.42 -2.08 -6.49
N PHE A 43 21.06 -1.81 -5.23
CA PHE A 43 19.96 -2.48 -4.53
C PHE A 43 18.55 -2.08 -5.04
N VAL A 44 18.45 -0.97 -5.78
CA VAL A 44 17.18 -0.38 -6.24
C VAL A 44 16.31 -1.32 -7.07
N PRO A 45 16.80 -1.94 -8.17
CA PRO A 45 15.97 -2.84 -8.98
C PRO A 45 15.46 -4.05 -8.19
N TYR A 46 16.26 -4.57 -7.25
CA TYR A 46 15.83 -5.65 -6.35
C TYR A 46 14.72 -5.21 -5.40
N TRP A 47 14.87 -4.04 -4.78
CA TRP A 47 13.83 -3.47 -3.93
C TRP A 47 12.52 -3.23 -4.70
N MET A 48 12.59 -2.64 -5.90
CA MET A 48 11.42 -2.43 -6.76
C MET A 48 10.70 -3.75 -7.07
N GLY A 49 11.46 -4.80 -7.38
CA GLY A 49 10.92 -6.14 -7.62
C GLY A 49 10.25 -6.73 -6.39
N ILE A 50 10.89 -6.66 -5.21
CA ILE A 50 10.33 -7.14 -3.94
C ILE A 50 9.02 -6.42 -3.60
N VAL A 51 9.00 -5.07 -3.67
CA VAL A 51 7.80 -4.28 -3.38
C VAL A 51 6.66 -4.64 -4.32
N ALA A 52 6.95 -4.80 -5.61
CA ALA A 52 5.93 -5.19 -6.58
C ALA A 52 5.36 -6.59 -6.32
N VAL A 53 6.21 -7.58 -6.02
CA VAL A 53 5.74 -8.93 -5.68
C VAL A 53 4.87 -8.91 -4.42
N LEU A 54 5.25 -8.14 -3.40
CA LEU A 54 4.47 -8.00 -2.18
C LEU A 54 3.08 -7.37 -2.45
N ILE A 55 3.01 -6.33 -3.30
CA ILE A 55 1.73 -5.71 -3.68
C ILE A 55 0.86 -6.70 -4.45
N VAL A 56 1.42 -7.46 -5.39
CA VAL A 56 0.66 -8.50 -6.13
C VAL A 56 0.14 -9.57 -5.18
N LEU A 57 0.95 -10.04 -4.23
CA LEU A 57 0.52 -11.00 -3.21
C LEU A 57 -0.61 -10.45 -2.35
N GLU A 58 -0.53 -9.19 -1.93
CA GLU A 58 -1.63 -8.53 -1.21
C GLU A 58 -2.91 -8.51 -2.06
N LEU A 59 -2.83 -8.10 -3.32
CA LEU A 59 -3.98 -8.05 -4.23
C LEU A 59 -4.62 -9.43 -4.42
N LEU A 60 -3.80 -10.48 -4.51
CA LEU A 60 -4.28 -11.87 -4.62
C LEU A 60 -5.00 -12.32 -3.35
N VAL A 61 -4.46 -12.00 -2.17
CA VAL A 61 -5.08 -12.34 -0.88
C VAL A 61 -6.39 -11.56 -0.70
N SER A 62 -6.39 -10.26 -0.99
CA SER A 62 -7.58 -9.41 -0.99
C SER A 62 -8.66 -9.91 -1.96
N TRP A 63 -8.27 -10.38 -3.16
CA TRP A 63 -9.20 -10.97 -4.12
C TRP A 63 -9.78 -12.30 -3.64
N LYS A 64 -8.94 -13.15 -3.04
CA LYS A 64 -9.36 -14.44 -2.48
C LYS A 64 -10.36 -14.24 -1.34
N LEU A 65 -10.09 -13.27 -0.45
CA LEU A 65 -11.00 -12.81 0.60
C LEU A 65 -12.38 -12.43 0.04
N TYR A 66 -12.41 -11.65 -1.04
CA TYR A 66 -13.66 -11.24 -1.69
C TYR A 66 -14.44 -12.42 -2.28
N LYS A 67 -13.74 -13.42 -2.83
CA LYS A 67 -14.36 -14.58 -3.49
C LYS A 67 -14.86 -15.66 -2.53
N GLU A 68 -14.13 -15.94 -1.44
CA GLU A 68 -14.39 -17.08 -0.56
C GLU A 68 -15.43 -16.84 0.53
N GLY A 69 -15.89 -15.59 0.73
CA GLY A 69 -17.07 -15.25 1.54
C GLY A 69 -17.13 -15.86 2.95
N ALA A 70 -16.81 -15.06 3.97
CA ALA A 70 -17.09 -15.25 5.41
C ALA A 70 -16.58 -16.54 6.13
N SER A 71 -16.27 -17.64 5.45
CA SER A 71 -15.96 -18.93 6.11
C SER A 71 -14.61 -18.95 6.86
N HIS A 72 -13.64 -18.14 6.42
CA HIS A 72 -12.33 -17.98 7.06
C HIS A 72 -11.98 -16.50 7.36
N GLU A 73 -12.99 -15.68 7.65
CA GLU A 73 -12.91 -14.22 7.73
C GLU A 73 -11.80 -13.72 8.67
N LYS A 74 -11.62 -14.32 9.85
CA LYS A 74 -10.63 -13.86 10.83
C LYS A 74 -9.20 -14.09 10.38
N CYS A 75 -8.86 -15.32 9.94
CA CYS A 75 -7.48 -15.66 9.58
C CYS A 75 -7.02 -14.92 8.33
N LEU A 76 -7.89 -14.81 7.32
CA LEU A 76 -7.57 -14.10 6.10
C LEU A 76 -7.52 -12.58 6.31
N PHE A 77 -8.34 -12.01 7.20
CA PHE A 77 -8.24 -10.59 7.58
C PHE A 77 -6.91 -10.26 8.26
N TRP A 78 -6.44 -11.10 9.19
CA TRP A 78 -5.12 -10.94 9.80
C TRP A 78 -4.00 -11.09 8.78
N SER A 79 -4.13 -12.01 7.82
CA SER A 79 -3.17 -12.17 6.72
C SER A 79 -3.09 -10.93 5.84
N ASP A 80 -4.23 -10.35 5.45
CA ASP A 80 -4.27 -9.11 4.66
C ASP A 80 -3.64 -7.94 5.43
N LEU A 81 -3.97 -7.80 6.72
CA LEU A 81 -3.38 -6.77 7.58
C LEU A 81 -1.86 -6.92 7.71
N VAL A 82 -1.37 -8.14 7.93
CA VAL A 82 0.08 -8.42 8.04
C VAL A 82 0.79 -8.11 6.73
N LEU A 83 0.21 -8.47 5.58
CA LEU A 83 0.77 -8.14 4.27
C LEU A 83 0.85 -6.63 4.05
N ARG A 84 -0.20 -5.89 4.39
CA ARG A 84 -0.22 -4.42 4.31
C ARG A 84 0.87 -3.77 5.16
N ILE A 85 1.02 -4.23 6.41
CA ILE A 85 2.09 -3.77 7.30
C ILE A 85 3.46 -4.12 6.70
N GLY A 86 3.61 -5.32 6.14
CA GLY A 86 4.82 -5.76 5.45
C GLY A 86 5.18 -4.87 4.26
N VAL A 87 4.22 -4.56 3.38
CA VAL A 87 4.43 -3.64 2.25
C VAL A 87 4.87 -2.27 2.76
N CYS A 88 4.20 -1.71 3.76
CA CYS A 88 4.62 -0.43 4.36
C CYS A 88 6.03 -0.50 4.96
N ALA A 89 6.34 -1.56 5.69
CA ALA A 89 7.62 -1.75 6.37
C ALA A 89 8.80 -1.90 5.39
N VAL A 90 8.55 -2.40 4.17
CA VAL A 90 9.58 -2.48 3.12
C VAL A 90 9.63 -1.22 2.26
N THR A 91 8.46 -0.63 1.97
CA THR A 91 8.37 0.52 1.05
C THR A 91 8.88 1.80 1.70
N VAL A 92 8.52 2.07 2.96
CA VAL A 92 8.89 3.34 3.63
C VAL A 92 10.42 3.47 3.78
N PRO A 93 11.17 2.47 4.28
CA PRO A 93 12.62 2.56 4.33
C PRO A 93 13.27 2.68 2.94
N GLY A 94 12.74 1.98 1.94
CA GLY A 94 13.24 2.08 0.57
C GLY A 94 13.14 3.50 0.01
N VAL A 95 11.95 4.12 0.14
CA VAL A 95 11.71 5.51 -0.29
C VAL A 95 12.63 6.49 0.46
N LEU A 96 12.86 6.28 1.76
CA LEU A 96 13.76 7.12 2.55
C LEU A 96 15.22 6.98 2.07
N MET A 97 15.68 5.76 1.81
CA MET A 97 17.03 5.51 1.31
C MET A 97 17.26 6.15 -0.07
N GLU A 98 16.28 6.04 -0.97
CA GLU A 98 16.32 6.69 -2.28
C GLU A 98 16.32 8.21 -2.16
N PHE A 99 15.51 8.77 -1.26
CA PHE A 99 15.51 10.20 -1.00
C PHE A 99 16.87 10.71 -0.51
N ILE A 100 17.47 10.01 0.47
CA ILE A 100 18.80 10.35 1.00
C ILE A 100 19.84 10.29 -0.12
N TYR A 101 19.80 9.25 -0.95
CA TYR A 101 20.69 9.12 -2.08
C TYR A 101 20.54 10.27 -3.08
N ILE A 102 19.31 10.58 -3.51
CA ILE A 102 19.02 11.69 -4.43
C ILE A 102 19.55 13.03 -3.88
N GLN A 103 19.38 13.28 -2.58
CA GLN A 103 19.94 14.48 -1.96
C GLN A 103 21.48 14.46 -1.95
N SER A 104 22.09 13.31 -1.66
CA SER A 104 23.54 13.17 -1.60
C SER A 104 24.26 13.44 -2.93
N VAL A 105 23.62 13.12 -4.06
CA VAL A 105 24.18 13.35 -5.40
C VAL A 105 23.93 14.77 -5.94
N GLY A 106 23.31 15.64 -5.13
CA GLY A 106 23.03 17.03 -5.49
C GLY A 106 21.62 17.29 -6.03
N GLY A 107 20.66 16.41 -5.72
CA GLY A 107 19.25 16.57 -6.01
C GLY A 107 18.76 15.87 -7.27
N PHE A 108 17.46 16.03 -7.56
CA PHE A 108 16.76 15.36 -8.66
C PHE A 108 17.32 15.66 -10.06
N SER A 109 18.06 16.76 -10.24
CA SER A 109 18.66 17.11 -11.54
C SER A 109 19.91 16.30 -11.89
N LYS A 110 20.57 15.71 -10.88
CA LYS A 110 21.82 14.94 -11.03
C LYS A 110 21.67 13.46 -10.72
N ALA A 111 20.56 13.07 -10.08
CA ALA A 111 20.31 11.69 -9.73
C ALA A 111 20.06 10.81 -10.97
N PRO A 112 20.49 9.53 -10.95
CA PRO A 112 20.15 8.59 -12.00
C PRO A 112 18.63 8.42 -12.11
N ILE A 113 18.14 8.35 -13.33
CA ILE A 113 16.70 8.29 -13.66
C ILE A 113 16.01 7.12 -12.94
N LEU A 114 16.69 5.97 -12.80
CA LEU A 114 16.17 4.81 -12.09
C LEU A 114 15.78 5.13 -10.64
N PHE A 115 16.63 5.84 -9.90
CA PHE A 115 16.37 6.23 -8.51
C PHE A 115 15.22 7.23 -8.42
N ILE A 116 15.07 8.13 -9.41
CA ILE A 116 13.97 9.08 -9.46
C ILE A 116 12.64 8.36 -9.67
N TYR A 117 12.59 7.37 -10.57
CA TYR A 117 11.39 6.58 -10.80
C TYR A 117 11.04 5.71 -9.60
N ALA A 118 12.01 5.00 -9.04
CA ALA A 118 11.81 4.17 -7.85
C ALA A 118 11.26 5.01 -6.68
N PHE A 119 11.83 6.19 -6.45
CA PHE A 119 11.36 7.13 -5.42
C PHE A 119 9.94 7.62 -5.70
N SER A 120 9.64 7.97 -6.95
CA SER A 120 8.33 8.48 -7.36
C SER A 120 7.23 7.42 -7.20
N PHE A 121 7.48 6.20 -7.67
CA PHE A 121 6.54 5.09 -7.53
C PHE A 121 6.38 4.65 -6.07
N GLY A 122 7.48 4.60 -5.31
CA GLY A 122 7.43 4.34 -3.88
C GLY A 122 6.59 5.37 -3.12
N CYS A 123 6.71 6.67 -3.46
CA CYS A 123 5.87 7.72 -2.88
C CYS A 123 4.38 7.54 -3.19
N ILE A 124 4.04 7.12 -4.42
CA ILE A 124 2.64 6.82 -4.80
C ILE A 124 2.11 5.68 -3.93
N ILE A 125 2.87 4.60 -3.77
CA ILE A 125 2.51 3.45 -2.95
C ILE A 125 2.26 3.90 -1.50
N VAL A 126 3.24 4.58 -0.88
CA VAL A 126 3.12 5.09 0.50
C VAL A 126 1.88 5.97 0.66
N LYS A 127 1.61 6.86 -0.30
CA LYS A 127 0.42 7.72 -0.28
C LYS A 127 -0.88 6.92 -0.29
N VAL A 128 -0.99 5.90 -1.13
CA VAL A 128 -2.18 5.03 -1.17
C VAL A 128 -2.37 4.31 0.17
N TYR A 129 -1.30 3.74 0.76
CA TYR A 129 -1.41 3.07 2.06
C TYR A 129 -1.76 4.02 3.20
N ILE A 130 -1.23 5.24 3.21
CA ILE A 130 -1.65 6.27 4.18
C ILE A 130 -3.15 6.55 4.04
N CYS A 131 -3.66 6.68 2.81
CA CYS A 131 -5.10 6.89 2.59
C CYS A 131 -5.94 5.70 3.09
N ILE A 132 -5.49 4.46 2.87
CA ILE A 132 -6.18 3.25 3.35
C ILE A 132 -6.18 3.19 4.88
N LEU A 133 -5.03 3.42 5.52
CA LEU A 133 -4.89 3.42 6.98
C LEU A 133 -5.72 4.52 7.63
N LEU A 134 -5.73 5.73 7.06
CA LEU A 134 -6.52 6.84 7.56
C LEU A 134 -8.02 6.54 7.46
N LYS A 135 -8.47 5.93 6.35
CA LYS A 135 -9.86 5.46 6.19
C LYS A 135 -10.21 4.41 7.25
N PHE A 136 -9.31 3.46 7.52
CA PHE A 136 -9.50 2.45 8.57
C PHE A 136 -9.61 3.08 9.96
N PHE A 137 -8.73 4.03 10.28
CA PHE A 137 -8.75 4.76 11.53
C PHE A 137 -10.06 5.54 11.72
N ILE A 138 -10.51 6.27 10.70
CA ILE A 138 -11.80 6.99 10.73
C ILE A 138 -12.97 6.03 10.97
N LEU A 139 -12.99 4.87 10.29
CA LEU A 139 -14.03 3.85 10.49
C LEU A 139 -14.05 3.31 11.93
N VAL A 140 -12.87 3.05 12.52
CA VAL A 140 -12.74 2.63 13.91
C VAL A 140 -13.25 3.72 14.86
N CYS A 141 -12.84 4.97 14.67
CA CYS A 141 -13.29 6.10 15.48
C CYS A 141 -14.81 6.29 15.41
N ILE A 142 -15.42 6.19 14.23
CA ILE A 142 -16.89 6.30 14.07
C ILE A 142 -17.60 5.15 14.79
N ARG A 143 -17.08 3.91 14.70
CA ARG A 143 -17.68 2.76 15.41
C ARG A 143 -17.57 2.93 16.92
N TYR A 144 -16.44 3.43 17.42
CA TYR A 144 -16.26 3.69 18.84
C TYR A 144 -17.20 4.81 19.33
N TRP A 145 -17.36 5.87 18.53
CA TRP A 145 -18.28 6.96 18.83
C TRP A 145 -19.74 6.48 18.90
N LYS A 146 -20.21 5.76 17.87
CA LYS A 146 -21.59 5.21 17.86
C LYS A 146 -21.84 4.18 18.96
N GLY A 147 -20.86 3.32 19.25
CA GLY A 147 -20.96 2.39 20.39
C GLY A 147 -20.94 3.09 21.75
N GLY A 148 -20.43 4.32 21.81
CA GLY A 148 -20.59 5.20 22.96
C GLY A 148 -21.99 5.80 23.03
N GLU A 149 -22.52 6.26 21.91
CA GLU A 149 -23.84 6.89 21.77
C GLU A 149 -24.98 5.94 22.18
N ASP A 150 -24.97 4.69 21.69
CA ASP A 150 -25.91 3.62 22.08
C ASP A 150 -25.87 3.31 23.58
N ARG A 151 -24.69 3.40 24.22
CA ARG A 151 -24.56 3.19 25.68
C ARG A 151 -25.10 4.35 26.50
N THR A 152 -24.99 5.57 26.01
CA THR A 152 -25.58 6.76 26.64
C THR A 152 -27.12 6.75 26.54
N GLU A 153 -27.71 6.37 25.40
CA GLU A 153 -29.18 6.29 25.28
C GLU A 153 -29.80 5.24 26.23
N LEU A 154 -29.13 4.10 26.43
CA LEU A 154 -29.55 3.09 27.41
C LEU A 154 -29.47 3.61 28.85
N LEU A 155 -28.47 4.42 29.19
CA LEU A 155 -28.33 5.00 30.53
C LEU A 155 -29.39 6.07 30.84
N TYR A 156 -29.87 6.79 29.83
CA TYR A 156 -30.92 7.82 29.97
C TYR A 156 -32.35 7.26 29.92
N THR A 157 -32.54 6.01 29.49
CA THR A 157 -33.84 5.34 29.49
C THR A 157 -34.10 4.52 30.76
N GLU A 158 -33.08 4.32 31.60
CA GLU A 158 -33.20 3.67 32.93
C GLU A 158 -33.38 4.67 34.10
N ILE A 159 -33.52 5.98 33.83
CA ILE A 159 -33.82 7.03 34.82
C ILE A 159 -35.24 7.55 34.58
#